data_AF-A0A2V8PTZ1-F1
#
_entry.id   AF-A0A2V8PTZ1-F1
#
_cell.length_a   1.000
_cell.length_b   1.000
_cell.length_c   1.000
_cell.angle_alpha   90.00
_cell.angle_beta   90.00
_cell.angle_gamma   90.00
#
_symmetry.space_group_name_H-M   'P 1'
#
loop_
_entity.id
_entity.type
_entity.pdbx_description
1 polymer ?
#
loop_
_entity_poly.entity_id
_entity_poly.type
_entity_poly.pdbx_seq_one_letter_code
_entity_poly.pdbx_strand_id
1 'polypeptide(L)'
;MKIRLIVLAAIISAVSVVTAISFGQRRPDDQKPITGDFKITIKTTMAGMPTQSTTMIKGLRERSETNMSVAGMNMSQTSIAQCDLRRTIQINDRARKYMISPMETDESGASTSSADAATISGPSRSGGVVTMIVNTTDTGERKEMFGFTARHMKRTTMSQSSPDACHQQQMKIDTDGWYINLEYGLSCPTQRPPRRPGMASQGCRDRYQYKHNGPSNLGYPLVETTTMYGSDGSATFSMTKEVVELSRQTLDAALFDVPAGYTLANSQQEMNGAPSMAEIMAMAGQQPGQTNSESGQSSMAGMPSTSKTTGKARVGVVELNNKTKSSVATDSLREQLVAALSGDGVDAISLNASSASEAEIEAKAKGCGYILYTDISSLKAASTGKKIGGLLGRASGVGSSDTGKSEARLDFRLIPVGSSSPTLQSSASTKEDTQEASVSSALQSEAKAVAASVNKM
;
A
#
# COMPACT_ATOMS: atom_id res chain seq x y z
N MET A 1 27.05 44.99 82.10
CA MET A 1 27.74 44.88 80.79
C MET A 1 27.46 43.51 80.18
N LYS A 2 26.37 43.36 79.41
CA LYS A 2 26.09 42.20 78.53
C LYS A 2 24.81 42.44 77.69
N ILE A 3 24.60 43.69 77.33
CA ILE A 3 23.54 44.17 76.45
C ILE A 3 24.31 45.11 75.54
N ARG A 4 24.55 44.71 74.27
CA ARG A 4 25.18 45.44 73.13
C ARG A 4 26.06 44.55 72.24
N LEU A 5 25.84 43.23 72.21
CA LEU A 5 26.51 42.35 71.22
C LEU A 5 25.64 41.22 70.64
N ILE A 6 24.31 41.33 70.75
CA ILE A 6 23.35 40.34 70.19
C ILE A 6 22.39 40.98 69.16
N VAL A 7 22.51 42.29 68.90
CA VAL A 7 21.61 43.01 67.97
C VAL A 7 22.20 43.15 66.55
N LEU A 8 23.42 42.63 66.31
CA LEU A 8 24.06 42.62 64.99
C LEU A 8 24.14 41.24 64.33
N ALA A 9 23.46 40.24 64.89
CA ALA A 9 23.29 38.91 64.29
C ALA A 9 21.83 38.61 63.88
N ALA A 10 20.96 39.62 63.88
CA ALA A 10 19.54 39.49 63.52
C ALA A 10 19.14 40.31 62.28
N ILE A 11 20.12 40.78 61.48
CA ILE A 11 19.91 41.46 60.18
C ILE A 11 20.78 40.81 59.07
N ILE A 12 21.10 39.52 59.20
CA ILE A 12 21.58 38.68 58.09
C ILE A 12 20.87 37.31 58.19
N SER A 13 19.54 37.33 58.23
CA SER A 13 18.69 36.13 58.13
C SER A 13 17.32 36.48 57.56
N ALA A 14 17.28 37.42 56.62
CA ALA A 14 16.04 37.86 55.96
C ALA A 14 16.29 38.35 54.53
N VAL A 15 17.20 37.71 53.79
CA VAL A 15 17.22 37.71 52.31
C VAL A 15 17.71 36.34 51.86
N SER A 16 16.85 35.34 51.95
CA SER A 16 16.93 34.16 51.10
C SER A 16 15.54 34.00 50.51
N VAL A 17 15.27 34.91 49.59
CA VAL A 17 14.12 34.89 48.69
C VAL A 17 14.15 33.56 47.96
N VAL A 18 13.20 32.71 48.32
CA VAL A 18 12.35 31.92 47.41
C VAL A 18 12.96 31.73 46.01
N THR A 19 13.81 30.73 45.86
CA THR A 19 13.98 29.97 44.62
C THR A 19 14.21 28.50 44.94
N ALA A 20 13.39 27.95 45.84
CA ALA A 20 12.96 26.57 45.67
C ALA A 20 12.05 26.55 44.43
N ILE A 21 12.65 26.56 43.23
CA ILE A 21 11.96 26.08 42.04
C ILE A 21 11.72 24.62 42.33
N SER A 22 10.54 24.38 42.89
CA SER A 22 9.86 23.11 42.81
C SER A 22 9.78 22.80 41.32
N PHE A 23 10.80 22.12 40.78
CA PHE A 23 10.64 21.21 39.67
C PHE A 23 9.79 20.06 40.20
N GLY A 24 8.55 20.39 40.57
CA GLY A 24 7.49 19.43 40.74
C GLY A 24 7.48 18.66 39.44
N GLN A 25 7.73 17.37 39.58
CA GLN A 25 7.52 16.38 38.57
C GLN A 25 6.08 16.56 38.07
N ARG A 26 5.91 17.44 37.08
CA ARG A 26 4.74 17.42 36.22
C ARG A 26 4.75 16.03 35.65
N ARG A 27 3.71 15.26 35.98
CA ARG A 27 3.48 13.95 35.38
C ARG A 27 3.64 14.11 33.86
N PRO A 28 4.39 13.24 33.16
CA PRO A 28 4.71 13.43 31.74
C PRO A 28 3.51 13.42 30.78
N ASP A 29 2.28 13.23 31.26
CA ASP A 29 1.07 13.06 30.45
C ASP A 29 0.08 14.25 30.50
N ASP A 30 0.31 15.30 31.28
CA ASP A 30 -0.63 16.43 31.42
C ASP A 30 -0.37 17.62 30.48
N GLN A 31 0.58 17.51 29.54
CA GLN A 31 0.74 18.56 28.53
C GLN A 31 -0.37 18.42 27.49
N LYS A 32 -1.30 19.39 27.47
CA LYS A 32 -2.32 19.50 26.44
C LYS A 32 -1.66 19.37 25.05
N PRO A 33 -2.21 18.55 24.14
CA PRO A 33 -1.69 18.40 22.80
C PRO A 33 -1.53 19.73 22.07
N ILE A 34 -0.46 19.85 21.30
CA ILE A 34 -0.23 21.00 20.43
C ILE A 34 -1.15 20.87 19.19
N THR A 35 -2.04 21.84 18.98
CA THR A 35 -3.04 21.87 17.89
C THR A 35 -2.86 23.11 16.99
N GLY A 36 -3.25 23.03 15.72
CA GLY A 36 -3.19 24.16 14.78
C GLY A 36 -2.92 23.73 13.33
N ASP A 37 -2.60 24.72 12.49
CA ASP A 37 -2.06 24.49 11.15
C ASP A 37 -0.58 24.18 11.26
N PHE A 38 -0.10 23.16 10.54
CA PHE A 38 1.31 22.79 10.56
C PHE A 38 1.85 22.59 9.16
N LYS A 39 3.07 23.09 8.92
CA LYS A 39 3.92 22.62 7.83
C LYS A 39 5.11 21.91 8.44
N ILE A 40 5.33 20.68 8.03
CA ILE A 40 6.38 19.81 8.55
C ILE A 40 7.17 19.22 7.39
N THR A 41 8.46 19.51 7.32
CA THR A 41 9.35 18.93 6.32
C THR A 41 10.22 17.89 7.00
N ILE A 42 10.17 16.65 6.51
CA ILE A 42 10.89 15.50 7.06
C ILE A 42 11.90 15.02 6.04
N LYS A 43 13.16 14.89 6.47
CA LYS A 43 14.20 14.18 5.75
C LYS A 43 14.26 12.76 6.30
N THR A 44 13.99 11.79 5.44
CA THR A 44 14.16 10.36 5.73
C THR A 44 15.41 9.87 5.04
N THR A 45 16.30 9.19 5.74
CA THR A 45 17.51 8.59 5.18
C THR A 45 17.44 7.08 5.38
N MET A 46 17.48 6.33 4.27
CA MET A 46 17.45 4.88 4.27
C MET A 46 18.62 4.36 3.43
N ALA A 47 19.45 3.48 4.00
CA ALA A 47 20.66 2.98 3.35
C ALA A 47 21.57 4.09 2.74
N GLY A 48 21.64 5.24 3.42
CA GLY A 48 22.42 6.40 2.97
C GLY A 48 21.75 7.27 1.90
N MET A 49 20.57 6.89 1.38
CA MET A 49 19.83 7.69 0.42
C MET A 49 18.80 8.58 1.12
N PRO A 50 18.95 9.92 1.06
CA PRO A 50 17.98 10.84 1.65
C PRO A 50 16.80 11.07 0.70
N THR A 51 15.59 11.03 1.25
CA THR A 51 14.33 11.42 0.64
C THR A 51 13.69 12.50 1.50
N GLN A 52 13.08 13.52 0.90
CA GLN A 52 12.39 14.57 1.63
C GLN A 52 10.90 14.56 1.34
N SER A 53 10.10 14.70 2.39
CA SER A 53 8.64 14.82 2.30
C SER A 53 8.17 16.02 3.13
N THR A 54 7.34 16.87 2.54
CA THR A 54 6.68 17.99 3.24
C THR A 54 5.22 17.63 3.48
N THR A 55 4.77 17.70 4.72
CA THR A 55 3.38 17.50 5.12
C THR A 55 2.81 18.80 5.64
N MET A 56 1.70 19.23 5.07
CA MET A 56 0.92 20.39 5.45
C MET A 56 -0.42 19.92 6.00
N ILE A 57 -0.85 20.52 7.11
CA ILE A 57 -2.00 20.07 7.90
C ILE A 57 -2.86 21.28 8.22
N LYS A 58 -4.16 21.19 7.92
CA LYS A 58 -5.16 22.20 8.26
C LYS A 58 -6.48 21.51 8.61
N GLY A 59 -6.82 21.50 9.91
CA GLY A 59 -8.07 20.89 10.38
C GLY A 59 -8.21 19.42 9.99
N LEU A 60 -9.22 19.10 9.16
CA LEU A 60 -9.50 17.75 8.65
C LEU A 60 -8.85 17.46 7.27
N ARG A 61 -7.86 18.26 6.84
CA ARG A 61 -7.19 18.09 5.55
C ARG A 61 -5.67 18.05 5.68
N GLU A 62 -5.06 17.12 4.96
CA GLU A 62 -3.61 16.92 4.86
C GLU A 62 -3.17 17.11 3.42
N ARG A 63 -2.00 17.70 3.20
CA ARG A 63 -1.28 17.65 1.92
C ARG A 63 0.13 17.13 2.17
N SER A 64 0.47 16.04 1.52
CA SER A 64 1.79 15.44 1.54
C SER A 64 2.45 15.59 0.17
N GLU A 65 3.65 16.14 0.16
CA GLU A 65 4.49 16.31 -1.03
C GLU A 65 5.77 15.53 -0.82
N THR A 66 5.98 14.49 -1.62
CA THR A 66 7.19 13.67 -1.56
C THR A 66 8.00 13.89 -2.81
N ASN A 67 9.24 14.32 -2.64
CA ASN A 67 10.21 14.42 -3.73
C ASN A 67 11.09 13.18 -3.71
N MET A 68 11.01 12.37 -4.75
CA MET A 68 11.82 11.17 -4.91
C MET A 68 12.62 11.27 -6.20
N SER A 69 13.93 11.05 -6.12
CA SER A 69 14.80 10.92 -7.28
C SER A 69 14.96 9.43 -7.59
N VAL A 70 14.42 8.97 -8.72
CA VAL A 70 14.59 7.58 -9.19
C VAL A 70 15.36 7.62 -10.50
N ALA A 71 16.51 6.95 -10.54
CA ALA A 71 17.37 6.88 -11.74
C ALA A 71 17.73 8.25 -12.35
N GLY A 72 17.93 9.28 -11.51
CA GLY A 72 18.26 10.64 -11.95
C GLY A 72 17.06 11.48 -12.42
N MET A 73 15.84 10.94 -12.40
CA MET A 73 14.60 11.68 -12.64
C MET A 73 13.97 12.07 -11.31
N ASN A 74 13.76 13.37 -11.10
CA ASN A 74 13.02 13.87 -9.94
C ASN A 74 11.52 13.71 -10.19
N MET A 75 10.87 12.87 -9.39
CA MET A 75 9.43 12.72 -9.32
C MET A 75 8.92 13.37 -8.04
N SER A 76 8.07 14.37 -8.18
CA SER A 76 7.29 14.94 -7.09
C SER A 76 5.91 14.28 -7.08
N GLN A 77 5.57 13.60 -5.99
CA GLN A 77 4.23 13.09 -5.76
C GLN A 77 3.53 13.97 -4.73
N THR A 78 2.42 14.56 -5.12
CA THR A 78 1.56 15.35 -4.25
C THR A 78 0.30 14.55 -3.96
N SER A 79 -0.05 14.36 -2.69
CA SER A 79 -1.26 13.69 -2.24
C SER A 79 -1.97 14.56 -1.22
N ILE A 80 -3.27 14.79 -1.40
CA ILE A 80 -4.10 15.58 -0.49
C ILE A 80 -5.18 14.68 0.10
N ALA A 81 -5.17 14.46 1.41
CA ALA A 81 -6.26 13.80 2.11
C ALA A 81 -7.29 14.84 2.55
N GLN A 82 -8.54 14.69 2.15
CA GLN A 82 -9.67 15.52 2.58
C GLN A 82 -10.61 14.66 3.43
N CYS A 83 -10.32 14.53 4.73
CA CYS A 83 -11.09 13.65 5.61
C CYS A 83 -12.56 14.10 5.74
N ASP A 84 -12.82 15.41 5.68
CA ASP A 84 -14.15 16.01 5.65
C ASP A 84 -14.97 15.57 4.44
N LEU A 85 -14.30 15.32 3.31
CA LEU A 85 -14.91 14.87 2.05
C LEU A 85 -14.69 13.37 1.80
N ARG A 86 -14.06 12.66 2.74
CA ARG A 86 -13.75 11.22 2.68
C ARG A 86 -13.13 10.83 1.34
N ARG A 87 -12.13 11.60 0.90
CA ARG A 87 -11.44 11.35 -0.36
C ARG A 87 -9.98 11.75 -0.29
N THR A 88 -9.18 11.14 -1.15
CA THR A 88 -7.78 11.48 -1.38
C THR A 88 -7.62 11.97 -2.81
N ILE A 89 -6.85 13.04 -3.00
CA ILE A 89 -6.53 13.61 -4.30
C ILE A 89 -5.04 13.36 -4.57
N GLN A 90 -4.72 12.56 -5.58
CA GLN A 90 -3.37 12.44 -6.10
C GLN A 90 -3.17 13.51 -7.18
N ILE A 91 -2.07 14.24 -7.14
CA ILE A 91 -1.75 15.32 -8.08
C ILE A 91 -0.42 15.00 -8.77
N ASN A 92 -0.42 15.13 -10.09
CA ASN A 92 0.79 15.21 -10.89
C ASN A 92 0.91 16.63 -11.45
N ASP A 93 1.81 17.41 -10.86
CA ASP A 93 2.06 18.79 -11.25
C ASP A 93 2.63 18.91 -12.68
N ARG A 94 3.43 17.94 -13.12
CA ARG A 94 4.02 17.92 -14.47
C ARG A 94 2.98 17.74 -15.56
N ALA A 95 2.02 16.83 -15.36
CA ALA A 95 0.93 16.58 -16.30
C ALA A 95 -0.25 17.57 -16.11
N ARG A 96 -0.25 18.36 -15.03
CA ARG A 96 -1.41 19.12 -14.56
C ARG A 96 -2.67 18.26 -14.47
N LYS A 97 -2.48 17.04 -13.96
CA LYS A 97 -3.51 16.02 -13.82
C LYS A 97 -3.73 15.71 -12.35
N TYR A 98 -4.94 15.36 -11.99
CA TYR A 98 -5.25 14.86 -10.66
C TYR A 98 -6.17 13.65 -10.73
N MET A 99 -6.16 12.83 -9.71
CA MET A 99 -7.08 11.71 -9.54
C MET A 99 -7.70 11.77 -8.15
N ILE A 100 -8.99 11.47 -8.05
CA ILE A 100 -9.70 11.40 -6.77
C ILE A 100 -10.01 9.94 -6.47
N SER A 101 -9.60 9.49 -5.29
CA SER A 101 -9.94 8.18 -4.76
C SER A 101 -10.83 8.36 -3.52
N PRO A 102 -12.00 7.70 -3.43
CA PRO A 102 -12.79 7.71 -2.22
C PRO A 102 -12.00 7.04 -1.07
N MET A 103 -12.15 7.58 0.13
CA MET A 103 -11.74 6.90 1.35
C MET A 103 -12.90 5.99 1.73
N GLU A 104 -12.65 4.69 1.83
CA GLU A 104 -13.69 3.70 2.11
C GLU A 104 -14.54 4.12 3.32
N THR A 105 -15.85 4.04 3.11
CA THR A 105 -16.87 4.30 4.11
C THR A 105 -17.57 2.97 4.29
N ASP A 106 -17.48 2.37 5.47
CA ASP A 106 -18.28 1.20 5.82
C ASP A 106 -19.77 1.60 5.92
N GLU A 107 -20.40 1.77 4.75
CA GLU A 107 -21.84 1.79 4.50
C GLU A 107 -22.10 0.88 3.29
N SER A 108 -21.41 -0.26 3.26
CA SER A 108 -21.69 -1.38 2.37
C SER A 108 -21.98 -2.59 3.23
N GLY A 109 -23.26 -2.70 3.61
CA GLY A 109 -23.95 -3.92 4.02
C GLY A 109 -23.21 -4.79 5.04
N ALA A 110 -23.68 -4.72 6.29
CA ALA A 110 -23.67 -5.91 7.14
C ALA A 110 -24.34 -7.05 6.36
N SER A 111 -23.54 -7.85 5.66
CA SER A 111 -23.93 -9.18 5.25
C SER A 111 -23.93 -10.00 6.53
N THR A 112 -25.06 -9.98 7.22
CA THR A 112 -25.52 -11.11 8.01
C THR A 112 -25.66 -12.32 7.10
N SER A 113 -24.54 -12.95 6.76
CA SER A 113 -24.50 -14.36 6.37
C SER A 113 -24.41 -15.20 7.65
N SER A 114 -25.50 -15.20 8.39
CA SER A 114 -25.87 -16.36 9.21
C SER A 114 -26.40 -17.45 8.26
N ALA A 115 -25.88 -18.67 8.42
CA ALA A 115 -26.10 -19.91 7.64
C ALA A 115 -25.35 -19.93 6.29
N ASP A 116 -24.47 -20.87 5.96
CA ASP A 116 -24.23 -22.23 6.48
C ASP A 116 -22.73 -22.50 6.66
N ALA A 117 -22.28 -22.64 7.90
CA ALA A 117 -21.01 -23.27 8.22
C ALA A 117 -21.19 -24.80 8.30
N ALA A 118 -21.42 -25.43 7.15
CA ALA A 118 -21.32 -26.88 7.03
C ALA A 118 -19.84 -27.23 6.73
N THR A 119 -19.10 -27.47 7.80
CA THR A 119 -18.00 -28.43 7.98
C THR A 119 -17.21 -28.85 6.72
N ILE A 120 -16.06 -28.20 6.48
CA ILE A 120 -14.84 -28.91 6.05
C ILE A 120 -13.66 -28.38 6.88
N SER A 121 -13.63 -28.76 8.15
CA SER A 121 -12.45 -28.60 9.00
C SER A 121 -11.44 -29.70 8.68
N GLY A 122 -10.46 -29.41 7.83
CA GLY A 122 -9.15 -30.06 7.95
C GLY A 122 -8.50 -29.58 9.25
N PRO A 123 -7.71 -30.41 9.98
CA PRO A 123 -7.19 -30.03 11.28
C PRO A 123 -6.25 -28.82 11.16
N SER A 124 -6.71 -27.64 11.58
CA SER A 124 -5.83 -26.51 11.83
C SER A 124 -5.04 -26.80 13.10
N ARG A 125 -3.72 -26.98 13.01
CA ARG A 125 -2.92 -27.10 14.23
C ARG A 125 -2.88 -25.74 14.91
N SER A 126 -3.17 -25.69 16.21
CA SER A 126 -2.77 -24.54 17.01
C SER A 126 -1.25 -24.45 16.95
N GLY A 127 -0.75 -23.33 16.44
CA GLY A 127 0.66 -23.00 16.56
C GLY A 127 1.00 -22.61 17.99
N GLY A 128 2.22 -22.13 18.14
CA GLY A 128 2.75 -21.64 19.40
C GLY A 128 2.30 -20.22 19.73
N VAL A 129 2.98 -19.61 20.69
CA VAL A 129 2.75 -18.24 21.11
C VAL A 129 3.91 -17.37 20.63
N VAL A 130 3.59 -16.32 19.87
CA VAL A 130 4.55 -15.26 19.52
C VAL A 130 4.34 -14.09 20.46
N THR A 131 5.29 -13.87 21.36
CA THR A 131 5.26 -12.74 22.30
C THR A 131 5.99 -11.55 21.69
N MET A 132 5.27 -10.46 21.45
CA MET A 132 5.84 -9.16 21.12
C MET A 132 6.04 -8.37 22.41
N ILE A 133 7.30 -8.08 22.74
CA ILE A 133 7.68 -7.30 23.93
C ILE A 133 8.10 -5.92 23.45
N VAL A 134 7.41 -4.89 23.92
CA VAL A 134 7.75 -3.49 23.67
C VAL A 134 8.21 -2.89 24.99
N ASN A 135 9.46 -2.47 25.05
CA ASN A 135 10.02 -1.74 26.18
C ASN A 135 10.27 -0.30 25.73
N THR A 136 9.66 0.66 26.42
CA THR A 136 9.83 2.08 26.16
C THR A 136 10.43 2.74 27.40
N THR A 137 11.51 3.49 27.21
CA THR A 137 12.25 4.17 28.27
C THR A 137 12.38 5.64 27.92
N ASP A 138 11.88 6.51 28.80
CA ASP A 138 12.22 7.94 28.80
C ASP A 138 13.61 8.08 29.45
N THR A 139 14.59 8.63 28.74
CA THR A 139 15.94 8.78 29.29
C THR A 139 16.03 9.91 30.33
N GLY A 140 14.97 10.72 30.45
CA GLY A 140 14.93 11.93 31.27
C GLY A 140 15.55 13.14 30.58
N GLU A 141 16.22 12.97 29.44
CA GLU A 141 16.83 14.06 28.70
C GLU A 141 15.78 14.91 27.98
N ARG A 142 16.02 16.22 27.95
CA ARG A 142 15.13 17.23 27.35
C ARG A 142 15.93 18.17 26.48
N LYS A 143 15.37 18.58 25.34
CA LYS A 143 16.03 19.48 24.39
C LYS A 143 15.01 20.38 23.71
N GLU A 144 15.33 21.67 23.57
CA GLU A 144 14.52 22.60 22.78
C GLU A 144 14.74 22.38 21.28
N MET A 145 13.66 22.17 20.55
CA MET A 145 13.66 21.95 19.09
C MET A 145 12.41 22.59 18.50
N PHE A 146 12.57 23.47 17.50
CA PHE A 146 11.46 24.18 16.84
C PHE A 146 10.55 24.96 17.82
N GLY A 147 11.11 25.42 18.95
CA GLY A 147 10.36 26.12 20.00
C GLY A 147 9.50 25.21 20.90
N PHE A 148 9.76 23.89 20.88
CA PHE A 148 9.15 22.90 21.74
C PHE A 148 10.20 22.15 22.56
N THR A 149 9.84 21.77 23.78
CA THR A 149 10.65 20.87 24.60
C THR A 149 10.44 19.42 24.17
N ALA A 150 11.42 18.83 23.49
CA ALA A 150 11.44 17.42 23.11
C ALA A 150 11.98 16.52 24.22
N ARG A 151 11.46 15.29 24.31
CA ARG A 151 11.87 14.22 25.23
C ARG A 151 12.63 13.16 24.47
N HIS A 152 13.75 12.70 25.02
CA HIS A 152 14.49 11.58 24.44
C HIS A 152 13.90 10.26 24.94
N MET A 153 13.41 9.47 23.99
CA MET A 153 12.77 8.18 24.25
C MET A 153 13.50 7.09 23.47
N LYS A 154 13.70 5.95 24.13
CA LYS A 154 14.21 4.73 23.50
C LYS A 154 13.16 3.65 23.59
N ARG A 155 12.88 2.99 22.48
CA ARG A 155 11.93 1.88 22.41
C ARG A 155 12.58 0.68 21.77
N THR A 156 12.60 -0.43 22.48
CA THR A 156 12.99 -1.74 21.96
C THR A 156 11.75 -2.59 21.77
N THR A 157 11.54 -3.08 20.54
CA THR A 157 10.51 -4.06 20.21
C THR A 157 11.18 -5.39 19.87
N MET A 158 10.81 -6.45 20.57
CA MET A 158 11.31 -7.80 20.35
C MET A 158 10.16 -8.76 20.07
N SER A 159 10.38 -9.71 19.16
CA SER A 159 9.54 -10.91 19.03
C SER A 159 10.26 -12.13 19.56
N GLN A 160 9.54 -12.92 20.35
CA GLN A 160 9.97 -14.23 20.81
C GLN A 160 8.88 -15.23 20.42
N SER A 161 9.25 -16.17 19.55
CA SER A 161 8.38 -17.26 19.12
C SER A 161 8.62 -18.47 20.01
N SER A 162 7.57 -19.11 20.50
CA SER A 162 7.72 -20.37 21.22
C SER A 162 8.17 -21.50 20.28
N PRO A 163 8.76 -22.60 20.81
CA PRO A 163 9.29 -23.67 19.96
C PRO A 163 8.27 -24.34 19.05
N ASP A 164 6.99 -24.34 19.45
CA ASP A 164 5.84 -24.88 18.73
C ASP A 164 5.23 -23.89 17.71
N ALA A 165 5.78 -22.66 17.61
CA ALA A 165 5.34 -21.64 16.68
C ALA A 165 5.45 -22.10 15.21
N CYS A 166 4.51 -21.65 14.38
CA CYS A 166 4.47 -21.94 12.95
C CYS A 166 5.68 -21.38 12.23
N HIS A 167 6.10 -20.19 12.63
CA HIS A 167 7.30 -19.54 12.13
C HIS A 167 8.16 -19.11 13.31
N GLN A 168 9.35 -19.68 13.40
CA GLN A 168 10.35 -19.20 14.34
C GLN A 168 10.92 -17.89 13.81
N GLN A 169 10.32 -16.79 14.23
CA GLN A 169 10.82 -15.45 13.94
C GLN A 169 11.38 -14.85 15.24
N GLN A 170 12.63 -14.42 15.16
CA GLN A 170 13.24 -13.56 16.14
C GLN A 170 13.58 -12.27 15.43
N MET A 171 12.99 -11.18 15.92
CA MET A 171 13.19 -9.85 15.40
C MET A 171 13.39 -8.93 16.59
N LYS A 172 14.44 -8.12 16.53
CA LYS A 172 14.67 -7.02 17.45
C LYS A 172 14.69 -5.72 16.64
N ILE A 173 13.96 -4.72 17.11
CA ILE A 173 13.93 -3.39 16.53
C ILE A 173 14.19 -2.41 17.67
N ASP A 174 15.23 -1.60 17.53
CA ASP A 174 15.47 -0.48 18.43
C ASP A 174 15.08 0.81 17.73
N THR A 175 14.36 1.66 18.45
CA THR A 175 13.98 3.01 18.04
C THR A 175 14.56 3.98 19.08
N ASP A 176 15.31 4.97 18.63
CA ASP A 176 15.92 5.99 19.48
C ASP A 176 15.60 7.36 18.88
N GLY A 177 14.97 8.25 19.65
CA GLY A 177 14.49 9.51 19.09
C GLY A 177 14.11 10.58 20.09
N TRP A 178 13.95 11.79 19.56
CA TRP A 178 13.47 12.98 20.25
C TRP A 178 12.02 13.24 19.86
N TYR A 179 11.13 13.25 20.84
CA TYR A 179 9.69 13.32 20.63
C TYR A 179 9.06 14.51 21.34
N ILE A 180 8.08 15.14 20.69
CA ILE A 180 7.24 16.19 21.28
C ILE A 180 5.80 15.71 21.42
N ASN A 181 5.04 16.28 22.36
CA ASN A 181 3.62 15.96 22.51
C ASN A 181 2.76 16.74 21.50
N LEU A 182 2.88 16.38 20.23
CA LEU A 182 2.07 16.90 19.13
C LEU A 182 0.99 15.86 18.80
N GLU A 183 -0.28 16.15 19.10
CA GLU A 183 -1.38 15.42 18.46
C GLU A 183 -1.62 16.04 17.10
N TYR A 184 -1.00 15.46 16.08
CA TYR A 184 -1.36 15.70 14.69
C TYR A 184 -2.11 14.45 14.24
N GLY A 185 -3.41 14.44 14.53
CA GLY A 185 -4.31 13.35 14.20
C GLY A 185 -5.10 13.66 12.94
N LEU A 186 -4.46 13.68 11.78
CA LEU A 186 -5.17 13.36 10.52
C LEU A 186 -5.16 11.85 10.31
N SER A 187 -5.48 11.10 11.37
CA SER A 187 -6.19 9.86 11.15
C SER A 187 -7.60 10.30 10.79
N CYS A 188 -7.90 10.41 9.50
CA CYS A 188 -9.29 10.39 9.07
C CYS A 188 -9.96 9.25 9.86
N PRO A 189 -11.14 9.44 10.45
CA PRO A 189 -11.72 8.48 11.39
C PRO A 189 -12.16 7.18 10.71
N THR A 190 -11.24 6.45 10.08
CA THR A 190 -11.24 5.01 10.06
C THR A 190 -10.85 4.58 11.47
N GLN A 191 -11.86 4.34 12.29
CA GLN A 191 -11.71 3.50 13.47
C GLN A 191 -11.21 2.12 13.03
N ARG A 192 -9.90 1.99 12.86
CA ARG A 192 -9.24 0.74 13.14
C ARG A 192 -7.77 0.96 13.45
N PRO A 193 -7.21 0.33 14.50
CA PRO A 193 -5.79 0.05 14.49
C PRO A 193 -5.44 -0.64 13.16
N PRO A 194 -4.23 -0.45 12.61
CA PRO A 194 -3.84 -1.11 11.37
C PRO A 194 -4.20 -2.59 11.49
N ARG A 195 -5.12 -3.05 10.65
CA ARG A 195 -5.29 -4.48 10.43
C ARG A 195 -3.94 -4.90 9.88
N ARG A 196 -3.10 -5.47 10.75
CA ARG A 196 -1.92 -6.21 10.31
C ARG A 196 -2.43 -7.13 9.20
N PRO A 197 -1.83 -7.11 8.00
CA PRO A 197 -2.24 -7.99 6.91
C PRO A 197 -2.46 -9.36 7.50
N GLY A 198 -3.71 -9.82 7.42
CA GLY A 198 -4.13 -11.08 8.00
C GLY A 198 -3.31 -12.16 7.33
N MET A 199 -2.21 -12.55 7.98
CA MET A 199 -1.45 -13.73 7.64
C MET A 199 -2.31 -14.91 8.06
N ALA A 200 -3.39 -15.15 7.31
CA ALA A 200 -4.22 -16.33 7.44
C ALA A 200 -3.43 -17.50 6.87
N SER A 201 -2.38 -17.90 7.59
CA SER A 201 -1.70 -19.17 7.40
C SER A 201 -2.73 -20.27 7.61
N GLN A 202 -3.26 -20.82 6.51
CA GLN A 202 -4.06 -22.02 6.59
C GLN A 202 -3.11 -23.21 6.77
N GLY A 203 -3.01 -23.69 8.01
CA GLY A 203 -2.33 -24.93 8.39
C GLY A 203 -1.84 -24.89 9.83
N CYS A 204 -1.31 -23.74 10.25
CA CYS A 204 -0.84 -23.50 11.61
C CYS A 204 -1.11 -22.04 11.99
N ARG A 205 -1.74 -21.82 13.15
CA ARG A 205 -2.07 -20.48 13.66
C ARG A 205 -1.37 -20.21 14.99
N ASP A 206 -0.39 -19.32 14.97
CA ASP A 206 0.25 -18.81 16.18
C ASP A 206 -0.65 -17.82 16.91
N ARG A 207 -0.57 -17.80 18.25
CA ARG A 207 -1.22 -16.80 19.09
C ARG A 207 -0.25 -15.67 19.37
N TYR A 208 -0.59 -14.44 19.00
CA TYR A 208 0.20 -13.26 19.35
C TYR A 208 -0.17 -12.76 20.75
N GLN A 209 0.84 -12.51 21.58
CA GLN A 209 0.70 -11.83 22.86
C GLN A 209 1.52 -10.55 22.85
N TYR A 210 0.98 -9.47 23.39
CA TYR A 210 1.68 -8.19 23.51
C TYR A 210 1.98 -7.90 24.97
N LYS A 211 3.25 -7.61 25.26
CA LYS A 211 3.70 -7.10 26.56
C LYS A 211 4.28 -5.72 26.32
N HIS A 212 3.70 -4.71 26.96
CA HIS A 212 4.17 -3.33 26.87
C HIS A 212 4.68 -2.88 28.23
N ASN A 213 5.91 -2.40 28.27
CA ASN A 213 6.54 -1.84 29.46
C ASN A 213 6.93 -0.39 29.18
N GLY A 214 6.59 0.51 30.10
CA GLY A 214 6.85 1.94 29.98
C GLY A 214 5.76 2.72 29.24
N PRO A 215 6.02 4.00 28.87
CA PRO A 215 5.03 4.87 28.26
C PRO A 215 4.48 4.29 26.95
N SER A 216 3.17 4.34 26.76
CA SER A 216 2.50 3.86 25.54
C SER A 216 2.49 4.92 24.43
N ASN A 217 2.50 6.20 24.79
CA ASN A 217 2.56 7.31 23.86
C ASN A 217 3.99 7.88 23.78
N LEU A 218 4.62 7.75 22.62
CA LEU A 218 5.92 8.38 22.36
C LEU A 218 5.78 9.87 22.05
N GLY A 219 4.66 10.28 21.44
CA GLY A 219 4.50 11.58 20.80
C GLY A 219 4.99 11.58 19.35
N TYR A 220 5.19 12.78 18.79
CA TYR A 220 5.68 12.98 17.43
C TYR A 220 7.21 13.03 17.38
N PRO A 221 7.87 12.18 16.57
CA PRO A 221 9.32 12.22 16.44
C PRO A 221 9.78 13.45 15.65
N LEU A 222 10.63 14.26 16.28
CA LEU A 222 11.42 15.30 15.59
C LEU A 222 12.70 14.71 15.01
N VAL A 223 13.30 13.73 15.69
CA VAL A 223 14.38 12.90 15.17
C VAL A 223 14.12 11.48 15.65
N GLU A 224 14.22 10.50 14.76
CA GLU A 224 14.03 9.10 15.10
C GLU A 224 14.96 8.25 14.25
N THR A 225 15.78 7.42 14.90
CA THR A 225 16.55 6.37 14.23
C THR A 225 15.93 5.04 14.62
N THR A 226 15.55 4.26 13.61
CA THR A 226 15.06 2.89 13.77
C THR A 226 16.07 1.93 13.17
N THR A 227 16.54 0.99 13.99
CA THR A 227 17.47 -0.07 13.60
C THR A 227 16.82 -1.42 13.82
N MET A 228 16.76 -2.23 12.77
CA MET A 228 16.32 -3.62 12.84
C MET A 228 17.54 -4.53 12.87
N TYR A 229 17.47 -5.55 13.72
CA TYR A 229 18.53 -6.53 13.88
C TYR A 229 18.08 -7.90 13.40
N GLY A 230 19.00 -8.61 12.75
CA GLY A 230 18.86 -10.00 12.35
C GLY A 230 18.98 -10.96 13.53
N SER A 231 18.80 -12.26 13.25
CA SER A 231 18.92 -13.33 14.26
C SER A 231 20.32 -13.46 14.84
N ASP A 232 21.34 -13.00 14.12
CA ASP A 232 22.75 -12.95 14.54
C ASP A 232 23.09 -11.69 15.37
N GLY A 233 22.11 -10.80 15.57
CA GLY A 233 22.30 -9.53 16.26
C GLY A 233 22.96 -8.44 15.42
N SER A 234 23.25 -8.69 14.13
CA SER A 234 23.74 -7.67 13.21
C SER A 234 22.62 -6.71 12.82
N ALA A 235 22.95 -5.44 12.58
CA ALA A 235 21.99 -4.47 12.08
C ALA A 235 21.70 -4.75 10.60
N THR A 236 20.52 -5.27 10.30
CA THR A 236 20.10 -5.64 8.93
C THR A 236 19.47 -4.47 8.19
N PHE A 237 18.93 -3.50 8.93
CA PHE A 237 18.28 -2.32 8.36
C PHE A 237 18.39 -1.14 9.33
N SER A 238 18.65 0.05 8.81
CA SER A 238 18.62 1.29 9.59
C SER A 238 17.98 2.40 8.78
N MET A 239 17.11 3.16 9.44
CA MET A 239 16.37 4.28 8.87
C MET A 239 16.38 5.44 9.86
N THR A 240 16.75 6.62 9.39
CA THR A 240 16.71 7.85 10.20
C THR A 240 15.69 8.80 9.62
N LYS A 241 14.81 9.34 10.46
CA LYS A 241 13.87 10.42 10.15
C LYS A 241 14.27 11.65 10.95
N GLU A 242 14.29 12.80 10.29
CA GLU A 242 14.62 14.08 10.90
C GLU A 242 13.66 15.14 10.37
N VAL A 243 12.94 15.80 11.26
CA VAL A 243 12.18 17.00 10.96
C VAL A 243 13.19 18.13 10.75
N VAL A 244 13.19 18.72 9.56
CA VAL A 244 14.07 19.84 9.18
C VAL A 244 13.33 21.17 9.15
N GLU A 245 12.00 21.13 9.10
CA GLU A 245 11.13 22.30 9.20
C GLU A 245 9.88 21.93 9.99
N LEU A 246 9.51 22.77 10.96
CA LEU A 246 8.22 22.70 11.67
C LEU A 246 7.71 24.13 11.88
N SER A 247 6.63 24.47 11.19
CA SER A 247 6.00 25.80 11.24
C SER A 247 4.55 25.69 11.69
N ARG A 248 4.09 26.69 12.45
CA ARG A 248 2.69 26.87 12.90
C ARG A 248 1.98 28.00 12.16
N GLN A 249 2.51 28.40 11.01
CA GLN A 249 1.89 29.45 10.20
C GLN A 249 0.53 28.97 9.69
N THR A 250 -0.42 29.91 9.63
CA THR A 250 -1.72 29.67 9.01
C THR A 250 -1.52 29.27 7.55
N LEU A 251 -2.12 28.16 7.15
CA LEU A 251 -2.03 27.68 5.78
C LEU A 251 -3.26 28.12 4.98
N ASP A 252 -3.04 28.46 3.72
CA ASP A 252 -4.13 28.73 2.77
C ASP A 252 -4.95 27.46 2.54
N ALA A 253 -6.28 27.58 2.60
CA ALA A 253 -7.18 26.47 2.35
C ALA A 253 -7.04 25.92 0.92
N ALA A 254 -6.69 26.76 -0.07
CA ALA A 254 -6.52 26.38 -1.46
C ALA A 254 -5.38 25.36 -1.69
N LEU A 255 -4.40 25.27 -0.77
CA LEU A 255 -3.36 24.24 -0.82
C LEU A 255 -3.94 22.84 -0.73
N PHE A 256 -5.10 22.69 -0.09
CA PHE A 256 -5.77 21.44 0.18
C PHE A 256 -6.89 21.14 -0.81
N ASP A 257 -6.97 21.84 -1.94
CA ASP A 257 -7.92 21.59 -3.02
C ASP A 257 -7.19 21.32 -4.34
N VAL A 258 -7.92 20.92 -5.38
CA VAL A 258 -7.36 20.75 -6.72
C VAL A 258 -6.88 22.11 -7.24
N PRO A 259 -5.60 22.26 -7.63
CA PRO A 259 -5.11 23.54 -8.12
C PRO A 259 -5.78 23.95 -9.44
N ALA A 260 -5.88 25.26 -9.68
CA ALA A 260 -6.58 25.79 -10.84
C ALA A 260 -5.98 25.30 -12.19
N GLY A 261 -6.86 24.91 -13.11
CA GLY A 261 -6.52 24.42 -14.44
C GLY A 261 -5.87 23.03 -14.49
N TYR A 262 -5.95 22.27 -13.40
CA TYR A 262 -5.69 20.84 -13.42
C TYR A 262 -6.91 20.10 -13.96
N THR A 263 -6.68 18.98 -14.66
CA THR A 263 -7.76 18.16 -15.23
C THR A 263 -7.78 16.77 -14.60
N LEU A 264 -8.96 16.17 -14.51
CA LEU A 264 -9.10 14.82 -13.96
C LEU A 264 -8.40 13.82 -14.90
N ALA A 265 -7.56 12.95 -14.34
CA ALA A 265 -7.01 11.80 -15.02
C ALA A 265 -7.98 10.62 -14.93
N ASN A 266 -8.23 9.97 -16.05
CA ASN A 266 -9.12 8.81 -16.13
C ASN A 266 -8.37 7.49 -15.87
N SER A 267 -7.03 7.53 -15.77
CA SER A 267 -6.19 6.38 -15.45
C SER A 267 -4.88 6.82 -14.80
N GLN A 268 -4.18 5.87 -14.17
CA GLN A 268 -2.84 6.11 -13.61
C GLN A 268 -1.83 6.45 -14.72
N GLN A 269 -2.02 5.95 -15.94
CA GLN A 269 -1.17 6.25 -17.10
C GLN A 269 -1.34 7.71 -17.54
N GLU A 270 -2.58 8.20 -17.61
CA GLU A 270 -2.86 9.62 -17.88
C GLU A 270 -2.33 10.52 -16.76
N MET A 271 -2.43 10.06 -15.50
CA MET A 271 -1.87 10.77 -14.35
C MET A 271 -0.34 10.86 -14.43
N ASN A 272 0.36 9.82 -14.89
CA ASN A 272 1.83 9.80 -14.97
C ASN A 272 2.38 10.63 -16.13
N GLY A 273 1.52 11.14 -17.03
CA GLY A 273 1.95 11.92 -18.20
C GLY A 273 2.87 11.16 -19.14
N ALA A 274 2.81 9.82 -19.12
CA ALA A 274 3.57 8.99 -20.05
C ALA A 274 3.02 9.24 -21.46
N PRO A 275 3.86 9.59 -22.45
CA PRO A 275 3.39 9.76 -23.81
C PRO A 275 2.77 8.45 -24.27
N SER A 276 1.62 8.55 -24.92
CA SER A 276 0.98 7.37 -25.50
C SER A 276 1.95 6.68 -26.47
N MET A 277 1.82 5.36 -26.66
CA MET A 277 2.67 4.66 -27.64
C MET A 277 2.50 5.23 -29.06
N ALA A 278 1.35 5.87 -29.33
CA ALA A 278 1.08 6.66 -30.51
C ALA A 278 1.89 7.98 -30.56
N GLU A 279 2.04 8.71 -29.45
CA GLU A 279 2.93 9.89 -29.36
C GLU A 279 4.40 9.52 -29.46
N ILE A 280 4.81 8.39 -28.88
CA ILE A 280 6.19 7.89 -29.04
C ILE A 280 6.47 7.55 -30.51
N MET A 281 5.52 6.93 -31.22
CA MET A 281 5.63 6.70 -32.67
C MET A 281 5.54 7.98 -33.49
N ALA A 282 4.73 8.97 -33.07
CA ALA A 282 4.65 10.27 -33.74
C ALA A 282 5.92 11.11 -33.56
N MET A 283 6.56 11.04 -32.38
CA MET A 283 7.85 11.67 -32.11
C MET A 283 9.01 10.94 -32.80
N ALA A 284 8.94 9.60 -32.93
CA ALA A 284 9.90 8.82 -33.72
C ALA A 284 9.75 9.05 -35.24
N GLY A 285 8.58 9.53 -35.69
CA GLY A 285 8.32 9.92 -37.08
C GLY A 285 8.75 11.34 -37.45
N GLN A 286 9.20 12.15 -36.50
CA GLN A 286 9.66 13.53 -36.75
C GLN A 286 11.15 13.69 -36.41
N GLN A 287 12.00 13.25 -37.33
CA GLN A 287 13.34 13.83 -37.51
C GLN A 287 13.33 14.77 -38.73
N PRO A 288 14.04 15.91 -38.67
CA PRO A 288 13.76 17.09 -39.48
C PRO A 288 14.38 17.00 -40.88
N GLY A 289 13.53 16.98 -41.91
CA GLY A 289 13.85 17.28 -43.30
C GLY A 289 13.08 18.52 -43.74
N GLN A 290 13.81 19.54 -44.19
CA GLN A 290 13.34 20.86 -44.62
C GLN A 290 12.22 20.82 -45.69
N THR A 291 11.25 21.76 -45.63
CA THR A 291 11.09 22.86 -46.61
C THR A 291 9.84 23.72 -46.32
N ASN A 292 9.95 24.99 -46.69
CA ASN A 292 9.00 26.10 -46.50
C ASN A 292 7.60 25.86 -47.11
N SER A 293 6.55 26.39 -46.48
CA SER A 293 5.87 27.62 -46.93
C SER A 293 4.48 27.81 -46.29
N GLU A 294 4.33 29.02 -45.73
CA GLU A 294 3.16 29.91 -45.73
C GLU A 294 1.71 29.41 -45.57
N SER A 295 1.11 30.00 -44.53
CA SER A 295 -0.20 30.69 -44.53
C SER A 295 -1.49 29.87 -44.48
N GLY A 296 -2.38 30.29 -43.57
CA GLY A 296 -3.80 29.91 -43.62
C GLY A 296 -4.48 29.89 -42.25
N GLN A 297 -4.84 31.05 -41.73
CA GLN A 297 -5.89 31.17 -40.71
C GLN A 297 -7.20 30.56 -41.24
N SER A 298 -7.92 29.81 -40.41
CA SER A 298 -9.31 30.12 -40.06
C SER A 298 -9.85 29.21 -38.97
N SER A 299 -10.47 29.87 -38.00
CA SER A 299 -11.37 29.34 -36.98
C SER A 299 -12.52 28.53 -37.58
N MET A 300 -13.06 27.58 -36.83
CA MET A 300 -14.48 27.59 -36.41
C MET A 300 -14.77 26.44 -35.44
N ALA A 301 -15.54 26.77 -34.41
CA ALA A 301 -16.09 25.85 -33.43
C ALA A 301 -17.20 24.98 -34.04
N GLY A 302 -17.36 23.76 -33.50
CA GLY A 302 -18.54 22.92 -33.78
C GLY A 302 -18.45 21.55 -33.13
N MET A 303 -19.14 21.40 -32.00
CA MET A 303 -19.79 20.19 -31.42
C MET A 303 -19.03 18.84 -31.37
N PRO A 304 -19.06 18.12 -30.22
CA PRO A 304 -18.51 16.77 -30.14
C PRO A 304 -19.34 15.80 -30.97
N SER A 305 -18.74 15.29 -32.04
CA SER A 305 -19.23 14.11 -32.73
C SER A 305 -18.95 12.87 -31.87
N THR A 306 -20.00 12.25 -31.36
CA THR A 306 -19.96 10.86 -30.92
C THR A 306 -19.73 9.97 -32.16
N SER A 307 -18.48 9.83 -32.59
CA SER A 307 -18.11 8.78 -33.53
C SER A 307 -17.96 7.48 -32.76
N LYS A 308 -19.02 6.66 -32.86
CA LYS A 308 -19.00 5.25 -32.50
C LYS A 308 -18.06 4.57 -33.50
N THR A 309 -16.76 4.54 -33.20
CA THR A 309 -15.82 3.76 -33.98
C THR A 309 -16.21 2.29 -33.83
N THR A 310 -16.54 1.65 -34.95
CA THR A 310 -16.63 0.19 -35.09
C THR A 310 -15.24 -0.42 -34.90
N GLY A 311 -14.70 -0.26 -33.69
CA GLY A 311 -13.45 -0.81 -33.21
C GLY A 311 -13.74 -2.08 -32.40
N LYS A 312 -12.88 -3.08 -32.56
CA LYS A 312 -12.94 -4.38 -31.88
C LYS A 312 -13.34 -4.21 -30.41
N ALA A 313 -14.26 -5.04 -29.93
CA ALA A 313 -14.78 -4.93 -28.58
C ALA A 313 -13.65 -5.09 -27.55
N ARG A 314 -13.41 -4.03 -26.77
CA ARG A 314 -12.38 -3.99 -25.74
C ARG A 314 -12.78 -4.85 -24.54
N VAL A 315 -11.86 -5.65 -24.02
CA VAL A 315 -12.05 -6.54 -22.87
C VAL A 315 -11.32 -5.97 -21.66
N GLY A 316 -12.06 -5.69 -20.59
CA GLY A 316 -11.47 -5.36 -19.30
C GLY A 316 -11.20 -6.62 -18.49
N VAL A 317 -9.95 -6.86 -18.11
CA VAL A 317 -9.50 -8.03 -17.35
C VAL A 317 -9.39 -7.64 -15.88
N VAL A 318 -10.24 -8.23 -15.04
CA VAL A 318 -10.23 -8.02 -13.58
C VAL A 318 -9.07 -8.79 -12.94
N GLU A 319 -8.67 -8.42 -11.72
CA GLU A 319 -7.74 -9.23 -10.94
C GLU A 319 -8.22 -10.68 -10.81
N LEU A 320 -7.29 -11.62 -11.03
CA LEU A 320 -7.57 -13.04 -10.92
C LEU A 320 -7.88 -13.38 -9.47
N ASN A 321 -8.99 -14.08 -9.26
CA ASN A 321 -9.35 -14.56 -7.94
C ASN A 321 -8.72 -15.92 -7.67
N ASN A 322 -7.86 -16.00 -6.67
CA ASN A 322 -7.20 -17.25 -6.30
C ASN A 322 -8.05 -18.03 -5.30
N LYS A 323 -8.74 -19.08 -5.76
CA LYS A 323 -9.53 -19.99 -4.90
C LYS A 323 -8.70 -21.11 -4.30
N THR A 324 -7.40 -21.16 -4.59
CA THR A 324 -6.50 -22.19 -4.07
C THR A 324 -5.82 -21.76 -2.78
N LYS A 325 -5.09 -22.68 -2.15
CA LYS A 325 -4.28 -22.42 -0.96
C LYS A 325 -2.84 -21.97 -1.29
N SER A 326 -2.47 -21.98 -2.57
CA SER A 326 -1.13 -21.60 -3.02
C SER A 326 -1.04 -20.10 -3.16
N SER A 327 0.05 -19.49 -2.69
CA SER A 327 0.32 -18.07 -2.96
C SER A 327 0.72 -17.90 -4.41
N VAL A 328 0.05 -16.98 -5.11
CA VAL A 328 0.28 -16.69 -6.54
C VAL A 328 0.20 -15.18 -6.72
N ALA A 329 1.14 -14.60 -7.45
CA ALA A 329 1.13 -13.18 -7.80
C ALA A 329 0.07 -12.92 -8.88
N THR A 330 -1.16 -12.67 -8.46
CA THR A 330 -2.35 -12.46 -9.32
C THR A 330 -2.20 -11.27 -10.25
N ASP A 331 -1.49 -10.22 -9.83
CA ASP A 331 -1.15 -9.06 -10.66
C ASP A 331 -0.31 -9.44 -11.88
N SER A 332 0.76 -10.22 -11.68
CA SER A 332 1.63 -10.67 -12.78
C SER A 332 0.89 -11.59 -13.74
N LEU A 333 -0.02 -12.42 -13.24
CA LEU A 333 -0.87 -13.27 -14.08
C LEU A 333 -1.89 -12.46 -14.88
N ARG A 334 -2.45 -11.38 -14.30
CA ARG A 334 -3.35 -10.46 -14.99
C ARG A 334 -2.63 -9.78 -16.15
N GLU A 335 -1.41 -9.30 -15.93
CA GLU A 335 -0.58 -8.72 -16.98
C GLU A 335 -0.25 -9.73 -18.09
N GLN A 336 0.08 -10.97 -17.71
CA GLN A 336 0.33 -12.05 -18.66
C GLN A 336 -0.92 -12.39 -19.51
N LEU A 337 -2.10 -12.40 -18.90
CA LEU A 337 -3.37 -12.64 -19.60
C LEU A 337 -3.72 -11.50 -20.55
N VAL A 338 -3.54 -10.25 -20.13
CA VAL A 338 -3.71 -9.07 -20.99
C VAL A 338 -2.76 -9.12 -22.19
N ALA A 339 -1.51 -9.50 -21.97
CA ALA A 339 -0.53 -9.67 -23.05
C ALA A 339 -0.92 -10.81 -24.02
N ALA A 340 -1.39 -11.94 -23.50
CA ALA A 340 -1.85 -13.06 -24.31
C ALA A 340 -3.07 -12.70 -25.18
N LEU A 341 -4.07 -12.05 -24.60
CA LEU A 341 -5.25 -11.55 -25.32
C LEU A 341 -4.89 -10.55 -26.42
N SER A 342 -3.96 -9.64 -26.11
CA SER A 342 -3.43 -8.67 -27.08
C SER A 342 -2.71 -9.38 -28.25
N GLY A 343 -1.94 -10.43 -27.96
CA GLY A 343 -1.30 -11.28 -28.96
C GLY A 343 -2.29 -12.00 -29.89
N ASP A 344 -3.46 -12.38 -29.38
CA ASP A 344 -4.56 -12.99 -30.13
C ASP A 344 -5.48 -11.95 -30.82
N GLY A 345 -5.09 -10.67 -30.83
CA GLY A 345 -5.76 -9.60 -31.57
C GLY A 345 -6.98 -8.99 -30.87
N VAL A 346 -7.15 -9.24 -29.57
CA VAL A 346 -8.17 -8.63 -28.69
C VAL A 346 -7.61 -7.39 -28.02
N ASP A 347 -8.34 -6.27 -28.05
CA ASP A 347 -7.97 -5.09 -27.26
C ASP A 347 -8.29 -5.35 -25.78
N ALA A 348 -7.27 -5.67 -24.98
CA ALA A 348 -7.42 -6.02 -23.57
C ALA A 348 -6.73 -5.00 -22.66
N ILE A 349 -7.39 -4.65 -21.56
CA ILE A 349 -6.87 -3.72 -20.55
C ILE A 349 -7.09 -4.27 -19.14
N SER A 350 -6.25 -3.91 -18.19
CA SER A 350 -6.48 -4.25 -16.78
C SER A 350 -7.56 -3.36 -16.15
N LEU A 351 -8.40 -3.98 -15.31
CA LEU A 351 -9.33 -3.33 -14.41
C LEU A 351 -8.85 -3.52 -12.96
N ASN A 352 -8.81 -2.43 -12.21
CA ASN A 352 -8.42 -2.39 -10.79
C ASN A 352 -9.67 -2.39 -9.90
N ALA A 353 -10.59 -3.31 -10.18
CA ALA A 353 -11.86 -3.44 -9.49
C ALA A 353 -11.86 -4.66 -8.57
N SER A 354 -12.34 -4.47 -7.34
CA SER A 354 -12.45 -5.52 -6.33
C SER A 354 -13.84 -6.16 -6.26
N SER A 355 -14.81 -5.57 -6.96
CA SER A 355 -16.20 -6.06 -7.05
C SER A 355 -16.74 -6.01 -8.48
N ALA A 356 -17.82 -6.76 -8.73
CA ALA A 356 -18.47 -6.75 -10.05
C ALA A 356 -19.03 -5.38 -10.43
N SER A 357 -19.55 -4.62 -9.45
CA SER A 357 -20.06 -3.27 -9.67
C SER A 357 -18.95 -2.28 -10.00
N GLU A 358 -17.81 -2.36 -9.31
CA GLU A 358 -16.62 -1.55 -9.63
C GLU A 358 -16.09 -1.89 -11.01
N ALA A 359 -16.02 -3.18 -11.34
CA ALA A 359 -15.53 -3.65 -12.62
C ALA A 359 -16.42 -3.14 -13.76
N GLU A 360 -17.74 -3.11 -13.57
CA GLU A 360 -18.65 -2.49 -14.54
C GLU A 360 -18.45 -1.00 -14.71
N ILE A 361 -18.30 -0.25 -13.62
CA ILE A 361 -18.10 1.20 -13.67
C ILE A 361 -16.78 1.52 -14.38
N GLU A 362 -15.71 0.83 -14.01
CA GLU A 362 -14.38 1.00 -14.61
C GLU A 362 -14.35 0.54 -16.07
N ALA A 363 -14.99 -0.58 -16.39
CA ALA A 363 -15.14 -1.07 -17.76
C ALA A 363 -15.90 -0.07 -18.63
N LYS A 364 -17.01 0.51 -18.14
CA LYS A 364 -17.75 1.59 -18.83
C LYS A 364 -16.86 2.82 -19.06
N ALA A 365 -16.16 3.26 -18.02
CA ALA A 365 -15.27 4.43 -18.10
C ALA A 365 -14.12 4.23 -19.10
N LYS A 366 -13.59 3.01 -19.20
CA LYS A 366 -12.50 2.66 -20.12
C LYS A 366 -12.96 2.20 -21.51
N GLY A 367 -14.27 2.26 -21.78
CA GLY A 367 -14.86 1.88 -23.08
C GLY A 367 -14.80 0.39 -23.39
N CYS A 368 -14.76 -0.47 -22.37
CA CYS A 368 -14.80 -1.92 -22.55
C CYS A 368 -16.21 -2.36 -23.00
N GLY A 369 -16.26 -3.29 -23.95
CA GLY A 369 -17.50 -3.99 -24.29
C GLY A 369 -17.74 -5.22 -23.40
N TYR A 370 -16.67 -5.78 -22.84
CA TYR A 370 -16.73 -7.00 -22.02
C TYR A 370 -15.84 -6.89 -20.77
N ILE A 371 -16.19 -7.68 -19.75
CA ILE A 371 -15.43 -7.85 -18.52
C ILE A 371 -15.07 -9.34 -18.40
N LEU A 372 -13.79 -9.65 -18.25
CA LEU A 372 -13.27 -10.98 -18.04
C LEU A 372 -12.97 -11.19 -16.55
N TYR A 373 -13.59 -12.22 -15.97
CA TYR A 373 -13.29 -12.71 -14.62
C TYR A 373 -12.68 -14.09 -14.70
N THR A 374 -11.63 -14.31 -13.92
CA THR A 374 -10.87 -15.56 -13.94
C THR A 374 -10.60 -16.01 -12.51
N ASP A 375 -11.00 -17.24 -12.21
CA ASP A 375 -10.75 -17.92 -10.95
C ASP A 375 -9.67 -18.98 -11.13
N ILE A 376 -8.62 -18.95 -10.31
CA ILE A 376 -7.68 -20.06 -10.20
C ILE A 376 -8.34 -21.11 -9.31
N SER A 377 -8.93 -22.14 -9.93
CA SER A 377 -9.76 -23.12 -9.21
C SER A 377 -8.99 -24.34 -8.71
N SER A 378 -7.88 -24.70 -9.36
CA SER A 378 -6.99 -25.73 -8.82
C SER A 378 -5.53 -25.52 -9.23
N LEU A 379 -4.63 -25.76 -8.28
CA LEU A 379 -3.18 -25.85 -8.49
C LEU A 379 -2.70 -27.12 -7.80
N LYS A 380 -2.21 -28.08 -8.57
CA LYS A 380 -1.63 -29.32 -8.05
C LYS A 380 -0.15 -29.33 -8.38
N ALA A 381 0.68 -29.44 -7.35
CA ALA A 381 2.10 -29.65 -7.54
C ALA A 381 2.37 -31.07 -8.06
N ALA A 382 3.46 -31.20 -8.80
CA ALA A 382 4.06 -32.47 -9.16
C ALA A 382 4.14 -33.42 -7.95
N SER A 383 3.38 -34.51 -7.97
CA SER A 383 3.55 -35.55 -6.96
C SER A 383 4.83 -36.33 -7.26
N THR A 384 5.90 -36.12 -6.50
CA THR A 384 7.05 -37.02 -6.49
C THR A 384 6.57 -38.34 -5.89
N GLY A 385 6.22 -39.30 -6.75
CA GLY A 385 5.83 -40.64 -6.34
C GLY A 385 6.90 -41.20 -5.41
N LYS A 386 6.51 -41.42 -4.16
CA LYS A 386 7.30 -42.11 -3.13
C LYS A 386 7.49 -43.57 -3.57
N LYS A 387 8.44 -43.83 -4.48
CA LYS A 387 8.92 -45.18 -4.78
C LYS A 387 9.96 -45.57 -3.72
N ILE A 388 9.47 -45.90 -2.52
CA ILE A 388 10.19 -46.74 -1.57
C ILE A 388 9.18 -47.75 -1.01
N GLY A 389 9.33 -49.02 -1.43
CA GLY A 389 8.68 -50.17 -0.81
C GLY A 389 7.70 -50.91 -1.72
N GLY A 390 8.14 -51.99 -2.38
CA GLY A 390 7.23 -52.93 -3.03
C GLY A 390 7.78 -53.65 -4.25
N LEU A 391 8.64 -54.63 -3.98
CA LEU A 391 8.82 -55.91 -4.69
C LEU A 391 7.83 -56.23 -5.84
N LEU A 392 8.38 -56.61 -7.01
CA LEU A 392 7.78 -57.40 -8.12
C LEU A 392 6.73 -56.77 -9.06
N GLY A 393 6.96 -56.92 -10.37
CA GLY A 393 5.89 -56.85 -11.38
C GLY A 393 6.34 -56.51 -12.80
N ARG A 394 7.02 -57.42 -13.48
CA ARG A 394 7.16 -57.40 -14.95
C ARG A 394 5.77 -57.59 -15.59
N ALA A 395 5.29 -56.68 -16.43
CA ALA A 395 4.37 -56.98 -17.53
C ALA A 395 4.12 -55.74 -18.42
N SER A 396 4.39 -55.92 -19.71
CA SER A 396 3.89 -55.23 -20.91
C SER A 396 2.75 -54.20 -20.78
N GLY A 397 2.92 -53.04 -21.44
CA GLY A 397 1.80 -52.20 -21.87
C GLY A 397 2.20 -50.75 -22.18
N VAL A 398 2.20 -50.39 -23.46
CA VAL A 398 2.35 -49.03 -23.99
C VAL A 398 1.31 -48.09 -23.35
N GLY A 399 1.75 -46.93 -22.87
CA GLY A 399 0.85 -45.79 -22.58
C GLY A 399 1.28 -44.91 -21.41
N SER A 400 1.89 -43.77 -21.74
CA SER A 400 2.08 -42.56 -20.91
C SER A 400 2.74 -42.71 -19.55
N SER A 401 4.03 -42.35 -19.51
CA SER A 401 4.75 -42.00 -18.29
C SER A 401 4.18 -40.71 -17.67
N ASP A 402 3.08 -40.82 -16.94
CA ASP A 402 2.48 -39.70 -16.19
C ASP A 402 3.23 -39.55 -14.85
N THR A 403 4.53 -39.29 -14.93
CA THR A 403 5.39 -39.00 -13.78
C THR A 403 5.43 -37.49 -13.51
N GLY A 404 4.81 -37.06 -12.41
CA GLY A 404 5.20 -35.85 -11.67
C GLY A 404 5.02 -34.50 -12.36
N LYS A 405 3.98 -34.30 -13.18
CA LYS A 405 3.66 -32.96 -13.72
C LYS A 405 2.78 -32.17 -12.76
N SER A 406 2.98 -30.86 -12.72
CA SER A 406 2.07 -29.94 -12.05
C SER A 406 0.84 -29.71 -12.91
N GLU A 407 -0.30 -29.39 -12.31
CA GLU A 407 -1.57 -29.11 -13.00
C GLU A 407 -2.13 -27.76 -12.54
N ALA A 408 -2.59 -26.95 -13.49
CA ALA A 408 -3.31 -25.71 -13.21
C ALA A 408 -4.67 -25.74 -13.90
N ARG A 409 -5.71 -25.28 -13.19
CA ARG A 409 -7.06 -25.09 -13.73
C ARG A 409 -7.55 -23.67 -13.45
N LEU A 410 -8.02 -23.02 -14.51
CA LEU A 410 -8.65 -21.71 -14.48
C LEU A 410 -10.11 -21.86 -14.91
N ASP A 411 -11.04 -21.32 -14.12
CA ASP A 411 -12.43 -21.17 -14.53
C ASP A 411 -12.67 -19.69 -14.84
N PHE A 412 -13.19 -19.37 -16.02
CA PHE A 412 -13.31 -17.99 -16.48
C PHE A 412 -14.65 -17.69 -17.11
N ARG A 413 -15.06 -16.43 -17.04
CA ARG A 413 -16.30 -15.93 -17.61
C ARG A 413 -16.13 -14.53 -18.22
N LEU A 414 -16.68 -14.35 -19.41
CA LEU A 414 -16.74 -13.09 -20.13
C LEU A 414 -18.17 -12.56 -20.05
N ILE A 415 -18.34 -11.36 -19.50
CA ILE A 415 -19.64 -10.73 -19.27
C ILE A 415 -19.70 -9.42 -20.07
N PRO A 416 -20.71 -9.19 -20.92
CA PRO A 416 -20.92 -7.90 -21.56
C PRO A 416 -21.14 -6.80 -20.52
N VAL A 417 -20.55 -5.63 -20.74
CA VAL A 417 -20.75 -4.49 -19.86
C VAL A 417 -22.23 -4.08 -19.84
N GLY A 418 -22.81 -4.01 -18.63
CA GLY A 418 -24.24 -3.74 -18.43
C GLY A 418 -25.16 -4.96 -18.53
N SER A 419 -24.58 -6.17 -18.59
CA SER A 419 -25.29 -7.44 -18.48
C SER A 419 -24.83 -8.22 -17.25
N SER A 420 -25.71 -9.06 -16.72
CA SER A 420 -25.41 -10.01 -15.64
C SER A 420 -25.16 -11.44 -16.14
N SER A 421 -25.45 -11.71 -17.41
CA SER A 421 -25.29 -13.04 -18.02
C SER A 421 -23.97 -13.14 -18.79
N PRO A 422 -23.11 -14.14 -18.52
CA PRO A 422 -21.89 -14.32 -19.27
C PRO A 422 -22.20 -14.76 -20.71
N THR A 423 -21.50 -14.18 -21.67
CA THR A 423 -21.51 -14.63 -23.07
C THR A 423 -20.56 -15.81 -23.29
N LEU A 424 -19.57 -15.96 -22.40
CA LEU A 424 -18.69 -17.13 -22.33
C LEU A 424 -18.50 -17.50 -20.87
N GLN A 425 -18.65 -18.78 -20.54
CA GLN A 425 -18.26 -19.35 -19.26
C GLN A 425 -17.62 -20.71 -19.53
N SER A 426 -16.33 -20.86 -19.19
CA SER A 426 -15.54 -22.04 -19.55
C SER A 426 -14.41 -22.26 -18.55
N SER A 427 -13.59 -23.28 -18.80
CA SER A 427 -12.42 -23.60 -17.99
C SER A 427 -11.25 -24.04 -18.85
N ALA A 428 -10.03 -23.67 -18.46
CA ALA A 428 -8.79 -24.14 -19.06
C ALA A 428 -8.00 -24.97 -18.03
N SER A 429 -7.48 -26.13 -18.43
CA SER A 429 -6.69 -27.02 -17.56
C SER A 429 -5.50 -27.57 -18.31
N THR A 430 -4.30 -27.40 -17.76
CA THR A 430 -3.04 -27.79 -18.39
C THR A 430 -2.11 -28.45 -17.38
N LYS A 431 -1.28 -29.37 -17.88
CA LYS A 431 -0.29 -30.10 -17.07
C LYS A 431 1.11 -29.88 -17.64
N GLU A 432 2.00 -29.30 -16.86
CA GLU A 432 3.37 -29.00 -17.26
C GLU A 432 4.37 -29.44 -16.18
N ASP A 433 5.66 -29.41 -16.51
CA ASP A 433 6.71 -29.86 -15.60
C ASP A 433 6.82 -28.96 -14.34
N THR A 434 6.43 -27.69 -14.44
CA THR A 434 6.35 -26.76 -13.30
C THR A 434 4.95 -26.18 -13.13
N GLN A 435 4.64 -25.75 -11.91
CA GLN A 435 3.37 -25.10 -11.59
C GLN A 435 3.21 -23.77 -12.35
N GLU A 436 4.28 -23.00 -12.48
CA GLU A 436 4.31 -21.72 -13.22
C GLU A 436 4.06 -21.93 -14.73
N ALA A 437 4.68 -22.95 -15.32
CA ALA A 437 4.43 -23.32 -16.71
C ALA A 437 2.98 -23.77 -16.90
N SER A 438 2.45 -24.56 -15.97
CA SER A 438 1.06 -25.02 -16.03
C SER A 438 0.08 -23.84 -16.02
N VAL A 439 0.27 -22.88 -15.11
CA VAL A 439 -0.56 -21.67 -15.04
C VAL A 439 -0.45 -20.84 -16.33
N SER A 440 0.77 -20.64 -16.82
CA SER A 440 1.02 -19.87 -18.05
C SER A 440 0.33 -20.51 -19.27
N SER A 441 0.42 -21.84 -19.42
CA SER A 441 -0.25 -22.59 -20.49
C SER A 441 -1.79 -22.55 -20.36
N ALA A 442 -2.32 -22.53 -19.12
CA ALA A 442 -3.76 -22.38 -18.89
C ALA A 442 -4.25 -20.98 -19.29
N LEU A 443 -3.50 -19.92 -18.96
CA LEU A 443 -3.81 -18.53 -19.36
C LEU A 443 -3.79 -18.35 -20.88
N GLN A 444 -2.84 -18.97 -21.58
CA GLN A 444 -2.83 -18.96 -23.05
C GLN A 444 -4.06 -19.67 -23.65
N SER A 445 -4.50 -20.76 -23.01
CA SER A 445 -5.69 -21.49 -23.45
C SER A 445 -6.98 -20.68 -23.22
N GLU A 446 -7.05 -19.98 -22.08
CA GLU A 446 -8.11 -19.02 -21.78
C GLU A 446 -8.14 -17.87 -22.79
N ALA A 447 -6.99 -17.23 -23.05
CA ALA A 447 -6.88 -16.13 -24.00
C ALA A 447 -7.41 -16.50 -25.38
N LYS A 448 -7.05 -17.68 -25.89
CA LYS A 448 -7.56 -18.21 -27.16
C LYS A 448 -9.07 -18.41 -27.15
N ALA A 449 -9.63 -18.95 -26.07
CA ALA A 449 -11.07 -19.16 -25.93
C ALA A 449 -11.84 -17.83 -25.90
N VAL A 450 -11.31 -16.83 -25.17
CA VAL A 450 -11.88 -15.48 -25.11
C VAL A 450 -11.78 -14.79 -26.46
N ALA A 451 -10.63 -14.83 -27.13
CA ALA A 451 -10.44 -14.27 -28.45
C ALA A 451 -11.37 -14.90 -29.49
N ALA A 452 -11.54 -16.22 -29.46
CA ALA A 452 -12.50 -16.91 -30.32
C ALA A 452 -13.96 -16.52 -30.03
N SER A 453 -14.30 -16.18 -28.79
CA SER A 453 -15.63 -15.69 -28.43
C SER A 453 -15.86 -14.26 -28.88
N VAL A 454 -14.89 -13.36 -28.64
CA VAL A 454 -14.98 -11.94 -29.00
C VAL A 454 -14.97 -11.75 -30.52
N ASN A 455 -14.22 -12.55 -31.27
CA ASN A 455 -14.14 -12.47 -32.73
C ASN A 455 -15.35 -13.11 -33.45
N LYS A 456 -16.20 -13.87 -32.74
CA LYS A 456 -17.45 -14.42 -33.29
C LYS A 456 -18.64 -13.46 -33.16
N MET A 457 -18.47 -12.37 -32.42
CA MET A 457 -19.48 -11.37 -32.10
C MET A 457 -19.22 -10.11 -32.92
#